data_AF-A0A4Q1BI27-F1
#
_entry.id   AF-A0A4Q1BI27-F1
#
_cell.length_a   1.000
_cell.length_b   1.000
_cell.length_c   1.000
_cell.angle_alpha   90.00
_cell.angle_beta   90.00
_cell.angle_gamma   90.00
#
_symmetry.space_group_name_H-M   'P 1'
#
loop_
_entity.id
_entity.type
_entity.pdbx_description
1 polymer ?
#
loop_
_entity_poly.entity_id
_entity_poly.type
_entity_poly.pdbx_seq_one_letter_code
_entity_poly.pdbx_strand_id
1 'polypeptide(L)'
;MSIPFPLSFTRQRLIISFLVALLALAFLLHPFPSRYGGYGYVWLTKASGAKVDGNGAKELMEKLESFVRRPAWDHPVLEYPSRQGCPMGTMDRDGYFFHQGKTELWTSISSMTIRQKRQALLDYFKKLQIENIPIVWSKDLLQQPFQTLNPGKPLRGIIYAAGDGKALKRLRLSLHMLRNVVKSTLPIEIYHYPDELLQPGDKEGLIQDFGEGIITVEMNHAKVDGKQWRGFGFYYYLLYIPPYSLLTSCV
;
A
#
# COMPACT_ATOMS: atom_id res chain seq x y z
N MET A 1 42.66 -27.66 -61.72
CA MET A 1 41.62 -26.66 -61.43
C MET A 1 41.33 -26.72 -59.94
N SER A 2 41.84 -25.75 -59.19
CA SER A 2 41.74 -25.70 -57.72
C SER A 2 40.66 -24.69 -57.35
N ILE A 3 39.57 -25.15 -56.76
CA ILE A 3 38.46 -24.28 -56.33
C ILE A 3 38.87 -23.64 -54.99
N PRO A 4 38.92 -22.29 -54.88
CA PRO A 4 39.25 -21.63 -53.62
C PRO A 4 38.09 -21.80 -52.63
N PHE A 5 38.39 -22.38 -51.47
CA PHE A 5 37.45 -22.43 -50.34
C PHE A 5 37.24 -21.03 -49.76
N PRO A 6 35.99 -20.58 -49.53
CA PRO A 6 35.73 -19.26 -49.00
C PRO A 6 36.12 -19.19 -47.51
N LEU A 7 37.16 -18.44 -47.22
CA LEU A 7 37.65 -18.09 -45.87
C LEU A 7 36.66 -17.22 -45.05
N SER A 8 35.42 -17.02 -45.51
CA SER A 8 34.43 -16.17 -44.84
C SER A 8 33.71 -16.86 -43.67
N PHE A 9 33.72 -18.19 -43.61
CA PHE A 9 32.86 -18.94 -42.69
C PHE A 9 33.38 -18.96 -41.24
N THR A 10 34.70 -18.97 -41.05
CA THR A 10 35.34 -18.99 -39.72
C THR A 10 35.20 -17.67 -38.99
N ARG A 11 35.27 -16.54 -39.71
CA ARG A 11 35.14 -15.21 -39.10
C ARG A 11 33.71 -14.95 -38.60
N GLN A 12 32.70 -15.43 -39.33
CA GLN A 12 31.31 -15.26 -38.96
C GLN A 12 30.94 -16.07 -37.71
N ARG A 13 31.46 -17.30 -37.56
CA ARG A 13 31.26 -18.12 -36.36
C ARG A 13 31.91 -17.53 -35.11
N LEU A 14 33.08 -16.92 -35.24
CA LEU A 14 33.75 -16.23 -34.13
C LEU A 14 32.96 -15.02 -33.65
N ILE A 15 32.43 -14.20 -34.58
CA ILE A 15 31.61 -13.03 -34.23
C ILE A 15 30.33 -13.44 -33.50
N ILE A 16 29.62 -14.46 -34.00
CA ILE A 16 28.39 -14.96 -33.36
C ILE A 16 28.70 -15.51 -31.97
N SER A 17 29.77 -16.30 -31.82
CA SER A 17 30.15 -16.86 -30.52
C SER A 17 30.52 -15.77 -29.51
N PHE A 18 31.20 -14.73 -29.96
CA PHE A 18 31.56 -13.58 -29.12
C PHE A 18 30.34 -12.77 -28.69
N LEU A 19 29.37 -12.55 -29.59
CA LEU A 19 28.12 -11.85 -29.27
C LEU A 19 27.25 -12.64 -28.27
N VAL A 20 27.17 -13.97 -28.43
CA VAL A 20 26.45 -14.83 -27.47
C VAL A 20 27.11 -14.81 -26.10
N ALA A 21 28.45 -14.84 -26.05
CA ALA A 21 29.19 -14.73 -24.79
C ALA A 21 28.98 -13.37 -24.12
N LEU A 22 28.97 -12.27 -24.89
CA LEU A 22 28.69 -10.92 -24.37
C LEU A 22 27.27 -10.79 -23.84
N LEU A 23 26.27 -11.35 -24.52
CA LEU A 23 24.89 -11.36 -24.06
C LEU A 23 24.73 -12.19 -22.79
N ALA A 24 25.36 -13.36 -22.71
CA ALA A 24 25.34 -14.18 -21.51
C ALA A 24 26.03 -13.48 -20.32
N LEU A 25 27.16 -12.79 -20.58
CA LEU A 25 27.86 -12.00 -19.56
C LEU A 25 27.01 -10.81 -19.10
N ALA A 26 26.34 -10.11 -20.01
CA ALA A 26 25.43 -9.02 -19.66
C ALA A 26 24.24 -9.52 -18.82
N PHE A 27 23.75 -10.72 -19.11
CA PHE A 27 22.66 -11.36 -18.37
C PHE A 27 23.08 -11.83 -16.97
N LEU A 28 24.35 -12.22 -16.80
CA LEU A 28 24.93 -12.59 -15.51
C LEU A 28 25.32 -11.36 -14.66
N LEU A 29 25.76 -10.28 -15.32
CA LEU A 29 26.17 -9.04 -14.65
C LEU A 29 24.98 -8.11 -14.34
N HIS A 30 23.85 -8.27 -15.01
CA HIS A 30 22.61 -7.64 -14.57
C HIS A 30 21.98 -8.50 -13.49
N PRO A 31 21.95 -8.04 -12.22
CA PRO A 31 21.23 -8.74 -11.18
C PRO A 31 19.79 -8.85 -11.65
N PHE A 32 19.34 -10.08 -11.92
CA PHE A 32 17.93 -10.36 -12.11
C PHE A 32 17.18 -9.69 -10.96
N PRO A 33 16.26 -8.74 -11.22
CA PRO A 33 15.38 -8.26 -10.18
C PRO A 33 14.68 -9.52 -9.66
N SER A 34 14.98 -9.86 -8.40
CA SER A 34 14.55 -11.09 -7.77
C SER A 34 13.05 -11.26 -8.02
N ARG A 35 12.65 -12.28 -8.79
CA ARG A 35 11.24 -12.61 -9.07
C ARG A 35 10.42 -12.95 -7.81
N TYR A 36 11.04 -12.93 -6.63
CA TYR A 36 10.43 -13.21 -5.33
C TYR A 36 10.78 -12.19 -4.24
N GLY A 37 11.21 -10.99 -4.61
CA GLY A 37 11.29 -9.87 -3.69
C GLY A 37 10.14 -8.92 -3.98
N GLY A 38 9.03 -9.03 -3.25
CA GLY A 38 7.97 -8.02 -3.23
C GLY A 38 8.47 -6.73 -2.60
N TYR A 39 9.41 -6.05 -3.27
CA TYR A 39 9.72 -4.66 -3.01
C TYR A 39 8.55 -3.89 -3.60
N GLY A 40 7.51 -3.69 -2.78
CA GLY A 40 6.54 -2.64 -3.06
C GLY A 40 7.33 -1.34 -3.15
N TYR A 41 7.53 -0.85 -4.37
CA TYR A 41 8.02 0.50 -4.59
C TYR A 41 7.00 1.44 -3.93
N VAL A 42 7.34 1.96 -2.75
CA VAL A 42 6.60 3.07 -2.15
C VAL A 42 7.02 4.29 -2.95
N TRP A 43 6.25 4.59 -3.98
CA TRP A 43 6.35 5.84 -4.74
C TRP A 43 5.98 7.02 -3.84
N LEU A 44 6.91 7.52 -3.04
CA LEU A 44 6.68 8.79 -2.35
C LEU A 44 6.59 9.89 -3.40
N THR A 45 5.39 10.18 -3.89
CA THR A 45 5.16 11.39 -4.68
C THR A 45 5.54 12.57 -3.79
N LYS A 46 6.44 13.44 -4.28
CA LYS A 46 6.66 14.75 -3.65
C LYS A 46 5.29 15.39 -3.49
N ALA A 47 4.80 15.50 -2.26
CA ALA A 47 3.58 16.23 -1.98
C ALA A 47 3.83 17.68 -2.44
N SER A 48 3.31 18.04 -3.60
CA SER A 48 3.42 19.40 -4.11
C SER A 48 2.68 20.31 -3.13
N GLY A 49 3.42 21.16 -2.42
CA GLY A 49 2.85 22.15 -1.50
C GLY A 49 3.01 21.85 -0.01
N ALA A 50 3.58 20.72 0.39
CA ALA A 50 3.88 20.52 1.81
C ALA A 50 5.05 21.43 2.24
N LYS A 51 4.76 22.41 3.09
CA LYS A 51 5.81 23.21 3.74
C LYS A 51 6.58 22.30 4.68
N VAL A 52 7.90 22.27 4.51
CA VAL A 52 8.81 21.67 5.48
C VAL A 52 8.78 22.59 6.70
N ASP A 53 7.94 22.28 7.69
CA ASP A 53 8.18 22.84 9.01
C ASP A 53 9.46 22.19 9.53
N GLY A 54 10.45 22.98 9.94
CA GLY A 54 11.77 22.44 10.34
C GLY A 54 11.72 21.42 11.50
N ASN A 55 10.55 21.26 12.14
CA ASN A 55 10.29 20.35 13.24
C ASN A 55 9.60 19.04 12.83
N GLY A 56 9.06 18.93 11.61
CA GLY A 56 8.23 17.78 11.22
C GLY A 56 8.99 16.46 11.21
N ALA A 57 10.23 16.47 10.72
CA ALA A 57 11.09 15.29 10.75
C ALA A 57 11.35 14.80 12.19
N LYS A 58 11.58 15.72 13.13
CA LYS A 58 11.83 15.38 14.54
C LYS A 58 10.61 14.73 15.19
N GLU A 59 9.41 15.30 14.99
CA GLU A 59 8.18 14.71 15.54
C GLU A 59 7.90 13.32 14.95
N LEU A 60 8.10 13.13 13.65
CA LEU A 60 7.96 11.82 13.02
C LEU A 60 8.90 10.80 13.66
N MET A 61 10.16 11.18 13.88
CA MET A 61 11.15 10.31 14.52
C MET A 61 10.72 9.92 15.94
N GLU A 62 10.26 10.88 16.75
CA GLU A 62 9.73 10.62 18.09
C GLU A 62 8.54 9.63 18.06
N LYS A 63 7.64 9.77 17.07
CA LYS A 63 6.51 8.84 16.89
C LYS A 63 6.94 7.46 16.42
N LEU A 64 7.93 7.35 15.53
CA LEU A 64 8.48 6.07 15.09
C LEU A 64 9.20 5.36 16.23
N GLU A 65 9.93 6.10 17.07
CA GLU A 65 10.55 5.53 18.27
C GLU A 65 9.50 5.04 19.28
N SER A 66 8.42 5.81 19.48
CA SER A 66 7.27 5.36 20.27
C SER A 66 6.63 4.10 19.66
N PHE A 67 6.50 4.03 18.34
CA PHE A 67 5.95 2.87 17.62
C PHE A 67 6.78 1.61 17.83
N VAL A 68 8.11 1.71 17.79
CA VAL A 68 9.03 0.60 18.08
C VAL A 68 8.84 0.08 19.51
N ARG A 69 8.62 0.98 20.47
CA ARG A 69 8.44 0.62 21.90
C ARG A 69 7.07 0.01 22.22
N ARG A 70 6.11 0.04 21.30
CA ARG A 70 4.80 -0.59 21.53
C ARG A 70 4.98 -2.09 21.80
N PRO A 71 4.18 -2.69 22.70
CA PRO A 71 4.17 -4.13 22.87
C PRO A 71 3.96 -4.85 21.53
N ALA A 72 4.67 -5.96 21.37
CA ALA A 72 4.42 -6.92 20.31
C ALA A 72 4.12 -8.25 21.01
N TRP A 73 3.04 -8.88 20.57
CA TRP A 73 2.53 -10.11 21.12
C TRP A 73 2.55 -11.16 20.01
N ASP A 74 2.73 -12.43 20.39
CA ASP A 74 2.66 -13.54 19.46
C ASP A 74 1.20 -13.76 19.03
N HIS A 75 1.03 -14.41 17.88
CA HIS A 75 -0.28 -14.70 17.28
C HIS A 75 -1.32 -15.25 18.29
N PRO A 76 -1.06 -16.31 19.06
CA PRO A 76 -2.08 -16.88 19.96
C PRO A 76 -2.50 -15.91 21.08
N VAL A 77 -1.60 -15.02 21.51
CA VAL A 77 -1.88 -14.03 22.55
C VAL A 77 -2.70 -12.86 22.00
N LEU A 78 -2.48 -12.48 20.74
CA LEU A 78 -3.24 -11.43 20.05
C LEU A 78 -4.67 -11.83 19.75
N GLU A 79 -4.90 -13.12 19.51
CA GLU A 79 -6.16 -13.59 18.99
C GLU A 79 -7.32 -13.34 19.97
N TYR A 80 -7.11 -13.60 21.25
CA TYR A 80 -8.13 -13.44 22.28
C TYR A 80 -8.66 -11.99 22.42
N PRO A 81 -7.82 -10.97 22.69
CA PRO A 81 -8.30 -9.60 22.78
C PRO A 81 -8.84 -9.08 21.44
N SER A 82 -8.31 -9.55 20.30
CA SER A 82 -8.81 -9.15 18.98
C SER A 82 -10.20 -9.70 18.69
N ARG A 83 -10.50 -10.92 19.12
CA ARG A 83 -11.83 -11.55 19.01
C ARG A 83 -12.87 -10.82 19.88
N GLN A 84 -12.49 -10.39 21.09
CA GLN A 84 -13.38 -9.71 22.03
C GLN A 84 -13.57 -8.21 21.71
N GLY A 85 -12.57 -7.56 21.11
CA GLY A 85 -12.63 -6.14 20.78
C GLY A 85 -13.44 -5.80 19.52
N CYS A 86 -13.81 -6.79 18.70
CA CYS A 86 -14.59 -6.56 17.49
C CYS A 86 -16.09 -6.78 17.78
N PRO A 87 -16.97 -5.78 17.53
CA PRO A 87 -18.40 -5.89 17.80
C PRO A 87 -19.10 -6.90 16.87
N MET A 88 -18.46 -7.27 15.76
CA MET A 88 -18.88 -8.42 14.98
C MET A 88 -18.16 -9.63 15.55
N GLY A 89 -18.89 -10.53 16.20
CA GLY A 89 -18.39 -11.85 16.66
C GLY A 89 -18.02 -12.78 15.49
N THR A 90 -17.50 -12.22 14.40
CA THR A 90 -17.05 -12.92 13.22
C THR A 90 -15.85 -13.78 13.58
N MET A 91 -16.19 -15.07 13.64
CA MET A 91 -15.41 -16.30 13.54
C MET A 91 -13.96 -16.13 13.09
N ASP A 92 -13.10 -16.90 13.75
CA ASP A 92 -11.78 -17.36 13.29
C ASP A 92 -11.15 -16.50 12.19
N ARG A 93 -10.38 -15.49 12.62
CA ARG A 93 -9.69 -14.59 11.68
C ARG A 93 -8.75 -15.34 10.75
N ASP A 94 -8.23 -16.50 11.16
CA ASP A 94 -7.38 -17.34 10.33
C ASP A 94 -8.16 -18.00 9.18
N GLY A 95 -9.48 -18.18 9.35
CA GLY A 95 -10.41 -18.62 8.32
C GLY A 95 -10.89 -17.52 7.37
N TYR A 96 -10.62 -16.24 7.67
CA TYR A 96 -11.07 -15.12 6.85
C TYR A 96 -10.35 -15.08 5.49
N PHE A 97 -11.02 -14.55 4.46
CA PHE A 97 -10.64 -14.67 3.03
C PHE A 97 -9.18 -14.31 2.70
N PHE A 98 -8.53 -13.44 3.48
CA PHE A 98 -7.12 -13.05 3.28
C PHE A 98 -6.10 -14.04 3.87
N HIS A 99 -6.53 -14.98 4.70
CA HIS A 99 -5.72 -15.91 5.47
C HIS A 99 -5.84 -17.37 5.01
N GLN A 100 -6.78 -17.69 4.12
CA GLN A 100 -6.91 -19.04 3.56
C GLN A 100 -5.58 -19.53 2.95
N GLY A 101 -5.07 -20.64 3.49
CA GLY A 101 -3.80 -21.25 3.08
C GLY A 101 -2.54 -20.56 3.61
N LYS A 102 -2.67 -19.60 4.55
CA LYS A 102 -1.54 -18.85 5.14
C LYS A 102 -1.49 -18.91 6.66
N THR A 103 -2.28 -19.76 7.31
CA THR A 103 -2.30 -19.90 8.77
C THR A 103 -0.91 -20.18 9.34
N GLU A 104 -0.14 -21.08 8.72
CA GLU A 104 1.25 -21.36 9.12
C GLU A 104 2.14 -20.11 9.05
N LEU A 105 1.99 -19.29 8.00
CA LEU A 105 2.72 -18.04 7.87
C LEU A 105 2.36 -17.08 9.02
N TRP A 106 1.08 -16.87 9.31
CA TRP A 106 0.66 -15.91 10.33
C TRP A 106 1.03 -16.35 11.75
N THR A 107 0.86 -17.63 12.05
CA THR A 107 1.26 -18.24 13.33
C THR A 107 2.77 -18.25 13.52
N SER A 108 3.55 -18.32 12.44
CA SER A 108 5.03 -18.23 12.50
C SER A 108 5.55 -16.82 12.81
N ILE A 109 4.72 -15.78 12.69
CA ILE A 109 5.14 -14.40 13.00
C ILE A 109 5.20 -14.22 14.51
N SER A 110 6.42 -14.30 15.04
CA SER A 110 6.68 -14.00 16.43
C SER A 110 6.64 -12.51 16.74
N SER A 111 6.39 -12.19 18.00
CA SER A 111 6.56 -10.86 18.59
C SER A 111 7.96 -10.27 18.31
N MET A 112 9.00 -11.11 18.28
CA MET A 112 10.36 -10.71 17.92
C MET A 112 10.44 -10.26 16.46
N THR A 113 9.85 -11.02 15.54
CA THR A 113 9.76 -10.67 14.11
C THR A 113 9.05 -9.33 13.93
N ILE A 114 7.94 -9.10 14.65
CA ILE A 114 7.23 -7.82 14.62
C ILE A 114 8.13 -6.68 15.09
N ARG A 115 8.83 -6.83 16.22
CA ARG A 115 9.77 -5.81 16.74
C ARG A 115 10.88 -5.50 15.72
N GLN A 116 11.47 -6.53 15.11
CA GLN A 116 12.49 -6.36 14.08
C GLN A 116 11.95 -5.59 12.87
N LYS A 117 10.73 -5.87 12.42
CA LYS A 117 10.11 -5.12 11.31
C LYS A 117 9.82 -3.66 11.67
N ARG A 118 9.37 -3.40 12.91
CA ARG A 118 9.18 -2.03 13.41
C ARG A 118 10.51 -1.27 13.46
N GLN A 119 11.57 -1.94 13.92
CA GLN A 119 12.93 -1.36 13.95
C GLN A 119 13.45 -1.07 12.54
N ALA A 120 13.29 -2.01 11.60
CA ALA A 120 13.71 -1.82 10.21
C ALA A 120 13.00 -0.62 9.55
N LEU A 121 11.73 -0.35 9.90
CA LEU A 121 11.02 0.84 9.44
C LEU A 121 11.65 2.12 9.99
N LEU A 122 11.94 2.17 11.31
CA LEU A 122 12.62 3.30 11.92
C LEU A 122 14.01 3.54 11.29
N ASP A 123 14.79 2.47 11.09
CA ASP A 123 16.13 2.53 10.51
C ASP A 123 16.09 3.03 9.06
N TYR A 124 15.07 2.65 8.30
CA TYR A 124 14.84 3.18 6.95
C TYR A 124 14.65 4.70 6.98
N PHE A 125 13.81 5.24 7.86
CA PHE A 125 13.63 6.69 7.98
C PHE A 125 14.89 7.41 8.48
N LYS A 126 15.64 6.82 9.42
CA LYS A 126 16.95 7.34 9.83
C LYS A 126 17.91 7.43 8.65
N LYS A 127 17.95 6.39 7.82
CA LYS A 127 18.77 6.38 6.60
C LYS A 127 18.37 7.49 5.64
N LEU A 128 17.08 7.68 5.38
CA LEU A 128 16.60 8.80 4.54
C LEU A 128 17.05 10.16 5.08
N GLN A 129 17.01 10.33 6.41
CA GLN A 129 17.46 11.56 7.06
C GLN A 129 18.97 11.78 6.90
N ILE A 130 19.79 10.74 7.07
CA ILE A 130 21.26 10.78 6.85
C ILE A 130 21.57 11.13 5.39
N GLU A 131 20.81 10.58 4.45
CA GLU A 131 20.94 10.84 3.00
C GLU A 131 20.39 12.22 2.58
N ASN A 132 19.92 13.04 3.54
CA ASN A 132 19.28 14.34 3.31
C ASN A 132 18.09 14.27 2.34
N ILE A 133 17.41 13.12 2.27
CA ILE A 133 16.18 12.96 1.49
C ILE A 133 15.07 13.68 2.27
N PRO A 134 14.35 14.63 1.66
CA PRO A 134 13.34 15.40 2.36
C PRO A 134 12.18 14.51 2.80
N ILE A 135 12.05 14.33 4.12
CA ILE A 135 10.92 13.65 4.73
C ILE A 135 9.84 14.68 5.01
N VAL A 136 8.74 14.58 4.27
CA VAL A 136 7.60 15.47 4.44
C VAL A 136 6.71 14.92 5.55
N TRP A 137 6.79 15.52 6.73
CA TRP A 137 5.83 15.38 7.81
C TRP A 137 5.34 16.77 8.17
N SER A 138 4.02 16.95 8.28
CA SER A 138 3.46 18.24 8.66
C SER A 138 2.23 18.00 9.53
N LYS A 139 2.13 18.72 10.64
CA LYS A 139 0.93 18.76 11.48
C LYS A 139 -0.25 19.39 10.75
N ASP A 140 0.00 20.24 9.75
CA ASP A 140 -1.04 20.80 8.91
C ASP A 140 -1.78 19.72 8.11
N LEU A 141 -1.09 18.63 7.74
CA LEU A 141 -1.75 17.45 7.15
C LEU A 141 -2.68 16.73 8.13
N LEU A 142 -2.56 16.98 9.44
CA LEU A 142 -3.41 16.41 10.49
C LEU A 142 -4.48 17.40 10.98
N GLN A 143 -4.26 18.71 10.83
CA GLN A 143 -5.04 19.77 11.50
C GLN A 143 -5.78 20.71 10.54
N GLN A 144 -5.34 20.87 9.29
CA GLN A 144 -6.02 21.77 8.37
C GLN A 144 -7.26 21.10 7.78
N PRO A 145 -8.43 21.77 7.79
CA PRO A 145 -9.55 21.36 6.95
C PRO A 145 -9.07 21.37 5.49
N PHE A 146 -9.47 20.32 4.75
CA PHE A 146 -8.95 19.85 3.45
C PHE A 146 -8.79 20.86 2.31
N GLN A 147 -9.15 22.13 2.48
CA GLN A 147 -9.30 23.12 1.42
C GLN A 147 -8.04 23.95 1.13
N THR A 148 -7.05 24.01 2.02
CA THR A 148 -5.97 25.03 1.94
C THR A 148 -4.67 24.60 1.26
N LEU A 149 -4.36 23.31 1.17
CA LEU A 149 -3.06 22.82 0.62
C LEU A 149 -3.14 22.34 -0.84
N ASN A 150 -4.35 22.00 -1.32
CA ASN A 150 -4.71 21.84 -2.72
C ASN A 150 -6.22 22.08 -2.81
N PRO A 151 -6.70 23.24 -3.31
CA PRO A 151 -8.12 23.44 -3.50
C PRO A 151 -8.65 22.36 -4.47
N GLY A 152 -9.34 21.35 -3.93
CA GLY A 152 -9.98 20.28 -4.69
C GLY A 152 -9.45 18.85 -4.49
N LYS A 153 -8.44 18.58 -3.65
CA LYS A 153 -8.02 17.19 -3.35
C LYS A 153 -7.72 16.98 -1.85
N PRO A 154 -8.41 16.06 -1.15
CA PRO A 154 -8.16 15.83 0.26
C PRO A 154 -6.82 15.11 0.46
N LEU A 155 -6.02 15.56 1.44
CA LEU A 155 -4.68 15.02 1.68
C LEU A 155 -4.64 13.82 2.64
N ARG A 156 -5.74 13.49 3.32
CA ARG A 156 -5.88 12.30 4.19
C ARG A 156 -7.33 11.82 4.25
N GLY A 157 -7.60 10.66 3.69
CA GLY A 157 -8.90 10.01 3.72
C GLY A 157 -8.77 8.50 3.79
N ILE A 158 -9.90 7.83 3.89
CA ILE A 158 -9.96 6.38 3.71
C ILE A 158 -9.99 6.12 2.22
N ILE A 159 -9.04 5.34 1.71
CA ILE A 159 -8.99 4.99 0.29
C ILE A 159 -9.64 3.63 0.12
N TYR A 160 -10.66 3.56 -0.73
CA TYR A 160 -11.27 2.33 -1.20
C TYR A 160 -11.00 2.13 -2.69
N ALA A 161 -10.84 0.87 -3.06
CA ALA A 161 -10.99 0.41 -4.42
C ALA A 161 -12.44 -0.06 -4.61
N ALA A 162 -13.15 0.56 -5.53
CA ALA A 162 -14.46 0.11 -5.99
C ALA A 162 -14.35 -0.99 -7.04
N GLY A 163 -15.51 -1.53 -7.40
CA GLY A 163 -15.73 -2.44 -8.51
C GLY A 163 -17.19 -2.88 -8.53
N ASP A 164 -17.60 -3.61 -9.56
CA ASP A 164 -19.02 -3.91 -9.76
C ASP A 164 -19.54 -5.10 -8.94
N GLY A 165 -20.87 -5.21 -8.90
CA GLY A 165 -21.59 -6.36 -8.35
C GLY A 165 -21.25 -6.65 -6.88
N LYS A 166 -20.49 -7.73 -6.62
CA LYS A 166 -20.10 -8.12 -5.26
C LYS A 166 -19.09 -7.14 -4.63
N ALA A 167 -18.28 -6.44 -5.43
CA ALA A 167 -17.35 -5.44 -4.91
C ALA A 167 -18.12 -4.20 -4.42
N LEU A 168 -19.06 -3.68 -5.21
CA LEU A 168 -19.91 -2.55 -4.82
C LEU A 168 -20.73 -2.85 -3.56
N LYS A 169 -21.31 -4.05 -3.44
CA LYS A 169 -22.02 -4.46 -2.21
C LYS A 169 -21.12 -4.43 -0.97
N ARG A 170 -19.87 -4.90 -1.09
CA ARG A 170 -18.89 -4.86 0.00
C ARG A 170 -18.50 -3.42 0.34
N LEU A 171 -18.27 -2.59 -0.66
CA LEU A 171 -17.99 -1.17 -0.48
C LEU A 171 -19.13 -0.47 0.27
N ARG A 172 -20.39 -0.65 -0.16
CA ARG A 172 -21.56 -0.08 0.52
C ARG A 172 -21.67 -0.53 1.98
N LEU A 173 -21.41 -1.80 2.27
CA LEU A 173 -21.37 -2.30 3.64
C LEU A 173 -20.26 -1.63 4.45
N SER A 174 -19.05 -1.52 3.90
CA SER A 174 -17.94 -0.82 4.55
C SER A 174 -18.27 0.64 4.83
N LEU A 175 -18.86 1.36 3.87
CA LEU A 175 -19.29 2.75 4.04
C LEU A 175 -20.40 2.87 5.09
N HIS A 176 -21.35 1.94 5.13
CA HIS A 176 -22.36 1.88 6.18
C HIS A 176 -21.72 1.73 7.57
N MET A 177 -20.77 0.81 7.72
CA MET A 177 -20.07 0.65 8.99
C MET A 177 -19.31 1.93 9.37
N LEU A 178 -18.61 2.55 8.41
CA LEU A 178 -17.84 3.76 8.67
C LEU A 178 -18.73 4.95 9.05
N ARG A 179 -19.78 5.24 8.28
CA ARG A 179 -20.64 6.42 8.48
C ARG A 179 -21.70 6.22 9.55
N ASN A 180 -22.33 5.05 9.61
CA ASN A 180 -23.51 4.83 10.45
C ASN A 180 -23.18 4.15 11.77
N VAL A 181 -22.17 3.28 11.81
CA VAL A 181 -21.80 2.56 13.05
C VAL A 181 -20.67 3.27 13.78
N VAL A 182 -19.53 3.48 13.13
CA VAL A 182 -18.34 4.11 13.73
C VAL A 182 -18.43 5.64 13.72
N LYS A 183 -19.37 6.21 12.97
CA LYS A 183 -19.56 7.67 12.82
C LYS A 183 -18.30 8.40 12.37
N SER A 184 -17.50 7.76 11.51
CA SER A 184 -16.30 8.36 10.92
C SER A 184 -16.67 9.58 10.07
N THR A 185 -16.02 10.70 10.33
CA THR A 185 -16.15 11.95 9.57
C THR A 185 -15.03 12.14 8.56
N LEU A 186 -14.11 11.18 8.45
CA LEU A 186 -13.01 11.26 7.50
C LEU A 186 -13.53 11.26 6.05
N PRO A 187 -12.90 12.00 5.12
CA PRO A 187 -13.23 11.88 3.71
C PRO A 187 -12.84 10.49 3.21
N ILE A 188 -13.54 10.01 2.19
CA ILE A 188 -13.35 8.68 1.62
C ILE A 188 -13.19 8.83 0.12
N GLU A 189 -12.04 8.41 -0.39
CA GLU A 189 -11.75 8.38 -1.82
C GLU A 189 -11.98 6.98 -2.36
N ILE A 190 -12.84 6.87 -3.36
CA ILE A 190 -13.25 5.62 -3.97
C ILE A 190 -12.68 5.61 -5.38
N TYR A 191 -11.56 4.91 -5.55
CA TYR A 191 -10.94 4.72 -6.84
C TYR A 191 -11.67 3.61 -7.61
N HIS A 192 -12.00 3.85 -8.87
CA HIS A 192 -12.63 2.86 -9.73
C HIS A 192 -12.06 2.91 -11.15
N TYR A 193 -12.18 1.79 -11.87
CA TYR A 193 -11.86 1.76 -13.30
C TYR A 193 -12.97 2.41 -14.13
N PRO A 194 -12.69 2.89 -15.37
CA PRO A 194 -13.70 3.52 -16.22
C PRO A 194 -14.87 2.60 -16.58
N ASP A 195 -14.66 1.29 -16.54
CA ASP A 195 -15.69 0.28 -16.80
C ASP A 195 -16.52 -0.10 -15.55
N GLU A 196 -16.25 0.50 -14.40
CA GLU A 196 -16.91 0.22 -13.13
C GLU A 196 -17.83 1.36 -12.69
N LEU A 197 -18.84 1.03 -11.87
CA LEU A 197 -19.86 1.96 -11.39
C LEU A 197 -20.64 2.63 -12.53
N LEU A 198 -20.88 1.87 -13.60
CA LEU A 198 -21.58 2.33 -14.80
C LEU A 198 -23.11 2.27 -14.68
N GLN A 199 -23.65 1.53 -13.71
CA GLN A 199 -25.10 1.45 -13.56
C GLN A 199 -25.65 2.82 -13.13
N PRO A 200 -26.79 3.27 -13.69
CA PRO A 200 -27.40 4.54 -13.29
C PRO A 200 -27.64 4.58 -11.78
N GLY A 201 -27.09 5.61 -11.10
CA GLY A 201 -27.25 5.80 -9.66
C GLY A 201 -26.22 5.08 -8.79
N ASP A 202 -25.25 4.36 -9.35
CA ASP A 202 -24.18 3.76 -8.54
C ASP A 202 -23.33 4.83 -7.86
N LYS A 203 -22.82 5.81 -8.61
CA LYS A 203 -21.98 6.89 -8.07
C LYS A 203 -22.79 7.86 -7.23
N GLU A 204 -23.93 8.31 -7.74
CA GLU A 204 -24.82 9.25 -7.07
C GLU A 204 -25.39 8.64 -5.79
N GLY A 205 -25.74 7.35 -5.82
CA GLY A 205 -26.23 6.62 -4.67
C GLY A 205 -25.20 6.49 -3.56
N LEU A 206 -23.91 6.33 -3.87
CA LEU A 206 -22.86 6.33 -2.84
C LEU A 206 -22.78 7.66 -2.09
N ILE A 207 -22.92 8.78 -2.81
CA ILE A 207 -22.89 10.11 -2.20
C ILE A 207 -24.18 10.37 -1.42
N GLN A 208 -25.33 10.01 -1.99
CA GLN A 208 -26.65 10.18 -1.37
C GLN A 208 -26.80 9.35 -0.08
N ASP A 209 -26.36 8.09 -0.09
CA ASP A 209 -26.56 7.16 1.01
C ASP A 209 -25.59 7.39 2.18
N PHE A 210 -24.38 7.89 1.90
CA PHE A 210 -23.29 7.99 2.88
C PHE A 210 -22.81 9.41 3.17
N GLY A 211 -23.44 10.40 2.52
CA GLY A 211 -23.27 11.82 2.79
C GLY A 211 -22.00 12.43 2.22
N GLU A 212 -21.73 13.67 2.63
CA GLU A 212 -20.62 14.46 2.15
C GLU A 212 -19.25 13.82 2.46
N GLY A 213 -18.25 14.15 1.64
CA GLY A 213 -16.89 13.65 1.79
C GLY A 213 -16.61 12.30 1.13
N ILE A 214 -17.60 11.69 0.45
CA ILE A 214 -17.35 10.61 -0.51
C ILE A 214 -16.91 11.23 -1.85
N ILE A 215 -15.75 10.82 -2.34
CA ILE A 215 -15.17 11.31 -3.59
C ILE A 215 -14.86 10.10 -4.46
N THR A 216 -15.47 10.01 -5.64
CA THR A 216 -15.15 8.96 -6.61
C THR A 216 -14.04 9.44 -7.54
N VAL A 217 -12.99 8.65 -7.69
CA VAL A 217 -11.85 8.97 -8.57
C VAL A 217 -11.75 7.91 -9.65
N GLU A 218 -12.01 8.31 -10.89
CA GLU A 218 -11.82 7.43 -12.04
C GLU A 218 -10.34 7.33 -12.39
N MET A 219 -9.88 6.11 -12.66
CA MET A 219 -8.50 5.84 -13.02
C MET A 219 -8.26 5.89 -14.53
N ASN A 220 -7.17 6.57 -14.93
CA ASN A 220 -6.74 6.69 -16.33
C ASN A 220 -6.11 5.41 -16.93
N HIS A 221 -6.18 4.27 -16.23
CA HIS A 221 -5.58 3.02 -16.68
C HIS A 221 -6.62 1.91 -16.72
N ALA A 222 -6.67 1.15 -17.81
CA ALA A 222 -7.53 -0.04 -17.90
C ALA A 222 -6.96 -1.20 -17.07
N LYS A 223 -7.84 -2.13 -16.67
CA LYS A 223 -7.45 -3.39 -16.02
C LYS A 223 -6.51 -4.17 -16.93
N VAL A 224 -5.27 -4.39 -16.49
CA VAL A 224 -4.34 -5.27 -17.21
C VAL A 224 -4.70 -6.73 -16.91
N ASP A 225 -4.93 -7.52 -17.95
CA ASP A 225 -5.18 -8.97 -17.90
C ASP A 225 -6.36 -9.45 -17.03
N GLY A 226 -7.37 -8.60 -16.83
CA GLY A 226 -8.55 -8.95 -16.01
C GLY A 226 -8.23 -9.28 -14.54
N LYS A 227 -6.99 -9.03 -14.08
CA LYS A 227 -6.52 -9.41 -12.74
C LYS A 227 -6.13 -8.20 -11.92
N GLN A 228 -7.09 -7.76 -11.10
CA GLN A 228 -6.97 -6.99 -9.86
C GLN A 228 -6.19 -5.67 -9.93
N TRP A 229 -6.37 -4.86 -8.88
CA TRP A 229 -5.59 -3.68 -8.55
C TRP A 229 -4.11 -4.04 -8.29
N ARG A 230 -3.39 -4.56 -9.30
CA ARG A 230 -1.95 -4.85 -9.26
C ARG A 230 -1.19 -3.61 -9.73
N GLY A 231 -0.42 -3.01 -8.84
CA GLY A 231 0.32 -1.77 -9.14
C GLY A 231 -0.33 -0.51 -8.59
N PHE A 232 -1.56 -0.60 -8.06
CA PHE A 232 -2.05 0.38 -7.10
C PHE A 232 -1.30 0.17 -5.79
N GLY A 233 -0.14 0.82 -5.66
CA GLY A 233 0.51 0.94 -4.37
C GLY A 233 -0.42 1.73 -3.46
N PHE A 234 -1.19 1.04 -2.61
CA PHE A 234 -1.74 1.69 -1.43
C PHE A 234 -0.54 2.23 -0.67
N TYR A 235 -0.36 3.55 -0.68
CA TYR A 235 0.53 4.18 0.26
C TYR A 235 -0.08 3.93 1.63
N TYR A 236 0.48 2.96 2.35
CA TYR A 236 0.13 2.72 3.74
C TYR A 236 0.59 3.93 4.54
N TYR A 237 -0.25 4.95 4.66
CA TYR A 237 -0.08 5.98 5.66
C TYR A 237 -0.61 5.40 6.97
N LEU A 238 0.29 5.19 7.94
CA LEU A 238 -0.04 4.69 9.27
C LEU A 238 -1.18 5.55 9.86
N LEU A 239 -2.34 4.94 10.05
CA LEU A 239 -3.42 5.46 10.87
C LEU A 239 -2.87 5.65 12.30
N TYR A 240 -2.68 6.91 12.70
CA TYR A 240 -2.49 7.25 14.11
C TYR A 240 -3.85 7.16 14.79
N ILE A 241 -4.15 6.00 15.37
CA ILE A 241 -5.28 5.85 16.29
C ILE A 241 -4.73 6.12 17.70
N PRO A 242 -5.26 7.11 18.45
CA PRO A 242 -4.78 7.40 19.79
C PRO A 242 -4.99 6.20 20.73
N PRO A 243 -4.09 6.00 21.71
CA PRO A 243 -4.04 4.78 22.52
C PRO A 243 -5.28 4.54 23.40
N TYR A 244 -6.13 5.55 23.61
CA TYR A 244 -7.32 5.44 24.47
C TYR A 244 -8.64 5.26 23.71
N SER A 245 -8.66 5.34 22.39
CA SER A 245 -9.88 5.12 21.58
C SER A 245 -10.00 3.70 21.01
N LEU A 246 -9.05 2.82 21.34
CA LEU A 246 -8.97 1.45 20.80
C LEU A 246 -9.68 0.37 21.64
N LEU A 247 -10.34 0.75 22.74
CA LEU A 247 -11.25 -0.19 23.41
C LEU A 247 -12.59 -0.33 22.69
N THR A 248 -12.87 0.45 21.64
CA THR A 248 -14.19 0.45 20.98
C THR A 248 -14.20 0.48 19.46
N SER A 249 -13.05 0.56 18.78
CA SER A 249 -13.04 0.79 17.32
C SER A 249 -12.03 -0.12 16.60
N CYS A 250 -12.49 -1.31 16.20
CA CYS A 250 -11.83 -2.12 15.18
C CYS A 250 -12.39 -1.75 13.79
N VAL A 251 -11.51 -1.29 12.89
CA VAL A 251 -11.69 -1.29 11.43
C VAL A 251 -10.60 -2.18 10.84
#